data_AF-A0A962V033-F1
#
_entry.id   AF-A0A962V033-F1
#
_cell.length_a   1.000
_cell.length_b   1.000
_cell.length_c   1.000
_cell.angle_alpha   90.00
_cell.angle_beta   90.00
_cell.angle_gamma   90.00
#
_symmetry.space_group_name_H-M   'P 1'
#
loop_
_entity.id
_entity.type
_entity.pdbx_description
1 polymer ?
#
loop_
_entity_poly.entity_id
_entity_poly.type
_entity_poly.pdbx_seq_one_letter_code
_entity_poly.pdbx_strand_id
1 'polypeptide(L)' 'ACQTGWFGDNKIFISHVWTEYHKQYPQTRVETFKQRLLQAHRQRLLQLARADLQQAMDPADVASSEIEYWGATFHFLRVD' A
#
# COMPACT_ATOMS: atom_id res chain seq x y z
N ALA A 1 -14.49 9.30 -12.49
CA ALA A 1 -13.80 8.12 -13.02
C ALA A 1 -13.28 7.33 -11.82
N CYS A 2 -13.51 6.02 -11.73
CA CYS A 2 -12.77 5.20 -10.76
C CYS A 2 -11.29 5.29 -11.14
N GLN A 3 -10.50 6.05 -10.38
CA GLN A 3 -9.05 6.01 -10.55
C GLN A 3 -8.59 4.65 -10.07
N THR A 4 -8.04 3.84 -10.98
CA THR A 4 -7.54 2.50 -10.68
C THR A 4 -6.57 2.55 -9.48
N GLY A 5 -6.76 1.63 -8.53
CA GLY A 5 -5.93 1.52 -7.32
C GLY A 5 -6.32 2.41 -6.14
N TRP A 6 -7.32 3.29 -6.30
CA TRP A 6 -7.86 4.08 -5.19
C TRP A 6 -9.00 3.36 -4.49
N PHE A 7 -9.09 3.56 -3.17
CA PHE A 7 -10.22 3.14 -2.35
C PHE A 7 -10.78 4.36 -1.62
N GLY A 8 -11.93 4.85 -2.07
CA GLY A 8 -12.45 6.16 -1.66
C GLY A 8 -11.53 7.29 -2.13
N ASP A 9 -11.56 8.41 -1.42
CA ASP A 9 -10.94 9.66 -1.89
C ASP A 9 -9.49 9.86 -1.40
N ASN A 10 -9.04 9.07 -0.44
CA ASN A 10 -7.78 9.34 0.27
C ASN A 10 -6.90 8.12 0.55
N LYS A 11 -7.22 6.96 -0.04
CA LYS A 11 -6.44 5.73 0.15
C LYS A 11 -6.09 5.13 -1.20
N ILE A 12 -4.84 4.69 -1.32
CA ILE A 12 -4.32 4.00 -2.51
C ILE A 12 -3.77 2.66 -2.07
N PHE A 13 -4.14 1.58 -2.75
CA PHE A 13 -3.59 0.25 -2.49
C PHE A 13 -2.06 0.25 -2.71
N ILE A 14 -1.34 -0.33 -1.76
CA ILE A 14 0.12 -0.44 -1.82
C ILE A 14 0.57 -1.22 -3.06
N SER A 15 -0.22 -2.20 -3.52
CA SER A 15 0.01 -2.96 -4.75
C SER A 15 0.11 -2.06 -5.99
N HIS A 16 -0.81 -1.11 -6.14
CA HIS A 16 -0.84 -0.18 -7.27
C HIS A 16 0.31 0.83 -7.19
N VAL A 17 0.62 1.33 -5.99
CA VAL A 17 1.80 2.19 -5.78
C VAL A 17 3.08 1.44 -6.14
N TRP A 18 3.18 0.17 -5.75
CA TRP A 18 4.30 -0.70 -6.09
C TRP A 18 4.45 -0.89 -7.59
N THR A 19 3.36 -1.18 -8.30
CA THR A 19 3.36 -1.35 -9.76
C THR A 19 3.91 -0.11 -10.47
N GLU A 20 3.47 1.09 -10.09
CA GLU A 20 3.97 2.33 -10.70
C GLU A 20 5.42 2.64 -10.29
N TYR A 21 5.78 2.39 -9.03
CA TYR A 21 7.15 2.57 -8.55
C TYR A 21 8.13 1.64 -9.26
N HIS A 22 7.79 0.36 -9.44
CA HIS A 22 8.65 -0.63 -10.09
C HIS A 22 8.91 -0.30 -11.56
N LYS A 23 7.93 0.29 -12.28
CA LYS A 23 8.16 0.74 -13.67
C LYS A 23 9.33 1.73 -13.76
N GLN A 24 9.48 2.59 -12.76
CA GLN A 24 10.55 3.59 -12.69
C GLN A 24 11.84 3.00 -12.10
N TYR A 25 11.73 2.05 -11.17
CA TYR A 25 12.85 1.47 -10.44
C TYR A 25 12.85 -0.06 -10.47
N PRO A 26 13.05 -0.69 -11.66
CA PRO A 26 12.84 -2.13 -11.85
C PRO A 26 13.84 -3.03 -11.12
N GLN A 27 14.93 -2.47 -10.59
CA GLN A 27 15.90 -3.21 -9.79
C GLN A 27 15.50 -3.31 -8.31
N THR A 28 14.49 -2.56 -7.88
CA THR A 28 14.00 -2.63 -6.50
C THR A 28 13.20 -3.91 -6.33
N ARG A 29 13.36 -4.60 -5.20
CA ARG A 29 12.51 -5.74 -4.82
C ARG A 29 11.30 -5.25 -4.02
N VAL A 30 10.18 -5.94 -4.14
CA VAL A 30 8.92 -5.56 -3.46
C VAL A 30 9.09 -5.50 -1.94
N GLU A 31 9.89 -6.40 -1.36
CA GLU A 31 10.17 -6.44 0.08
C GLU A 31 10.94 -5.18 0.51
N THR A 32 11.93 -4.76 -0.28
CA THR A 32 12.70 -3.53 -0.02
C THR A 32 11.79 -2.31 -0.08
N PHE A 33 10.88 -2.27 -1.05
CA PHE A 33 9.89 -1.20 -1.14
C PHE A 33 8.95 -1.17 0.08
N LYS A 34 8.37 -2.32 0.46
CA LYS A 34 7.50 -2.45 1.64
C LYS A 34 8.22 -2.04 2.93
N GLN A 35 9.47 -2.44 3.11
CA GLN A 35 10.31 -2.02 4.24
C GLN A 35 10.53 -0.50 4.30
N ARG A 36 10.77 0.14 3.14
CA ARG A 36 10.91 1.60 3.05
C ARG A 36 9.61 2.33 3.38
N LEU A 37 8.45 1.84 2.90
CA LEU A 37 7.14 2.39 3.27
C LEU A 37 6.93 2.33 4.78
N LEU A 38 7.22 1.18 5.39
CA LEU A 38 7.10 1.00 6.83
C LEU A 38 8.05 1.94 7.61
N GLN A 39 9.29 2.09 7.15
CA GLN A 39 10.24 3.03 7.76
C GLN A 39 9.73 4.47 7.69
N ALA A 40 9.25 4.90 6.52
CA ALA A 40 8.68 6.23 6.33
C ALA A 40 7.43 6.44 7.20
N HIS A 41 6.59 5.41 7.35
CA HIS A 41 5.44 5.44 8.25
C HIS A 41 5.84 5.66 9.71
N ARG A 42 6.84 4.89 10.19
CA ARG A 42 7.38 5.03 11.56
C ARG A 42 8.00 6.41 11.79
N GLN A 43 8.57 7.01 10.76
CA GLN A 43 9.11 8.37 10.79
C GLN A 43 8.05 9.46 10.59
N ARG A 44 6.77 9.08 10.45
CA ARG A 44 5.63 9.99 10.19
C ARG A 44 5.76 10.79 8.89
N LEU A 45 6.53 10.30 7.93
CA LEU A 45 6.65 10.89 6.59
C LEU A 45 5.46 10.52 5.70
N LEU A 46 4.78 9.43 6.00
CA LEU A 46 3.55 8.99 5.35
C LEU A 46 2.67 8.22 6.34
N GLN A 47 1.41 8.01 5.97
CA GLN A 47 0.47 7.21 6.75
C GLN A 47 0.11 5.93 6.00
N LEU A 48 0.17 4.81 6.71
CA LEU A 48 -0.34 3.53 6.24
C LEU A 48 -1.68 3.22 6.92
N ALA A 49 -2.59 2.59 6.19
CA ALA A 49 -3.90 2.22 6.72
C ALA A 49 -4.26 0.76 6.44
N ARG A 50 -5.16 0.21 7.26
CA ARG A 50 -5.68 -1.15 7.14
C ARG A 50 -6.87 -1.21 6.18
N ALA A 51 -7.11 -2.37 5.63
CA ALA A 51 -8.38 -2.71 5.00
C ALA A 51 -9.33 -3.28 6.04
N ASP A 52 -10.26 -2.46 6.53
CA ASP A 52 -11.24 -2.87 7.54
C ASP A 52 -12.43 -3.63 6.92
N LEU A 53 -12.67 -3.44 5.61
CA LEU A 53 -13.74 -4.09 4.84
C LEU A 53 -13.16 -4.84 3.62
N GLN A 54 -12.23 -5.76 3.85
CA GLN A 54 -11.56 -6.53 2.79
C GLN A 54 -12.55 -7.23 1.83
N GLN A 55 -13.69 -7.69 2.34
CA GLN A 55 -14.73 -8.37 1.55
C GLN A 55 -15.39 -7.48 0.50
N ALA A 56 -15.28 -6.16 0.61
CA ALA A 56 -15.80 -5.20 -0.37
C ALA A 56 -14.73 -4.79 -1.41
N MET A 57 -13.53 -5.38 -1.34
CA MET A 57 -12.37 -5.02 -2.16
C MET A 57 -11.98 -6.18 -3.07
N ASP A 58 -11.17 -5.88 -4.10
CA ASP A 58 -10.54 -6.94 -4.89
C ASP A 58 -9.55 -7.71 -4.00
N PRO A 59 -9.73 -9.03 -3.80
CA PRO A 59 -8.86 -9.83 -2.95
C PRO A 59 -7.41 -9.86 -3.44
N ALA A 60 -7.15 -9.71 -4.74
CA ALA A 60 -5.80 -9.67 -5.27
C ALA A 60 -5.06 -8.39 -4.85
N ASP A 61 -5.77 -7.26 -4.84
CA ASP A 61 -5.21 -5.97 -4.39
C ASP A 61 -4.98 -5.95 -2.88
N VAL A 62 -5.88 -6.55 -2.11
CA VAL A 62 -5.70 -6.73 -0.67
C VAL A 62 -4.44 -7.55 -0.40
N ALA A 63 -4.36 -8.79 -0.91
CA ALA A 63 -3.26 -9.71 -0.63
C ALA A 63 -1.89 -9.17 -1.10
N SER A 64 -1.82 -8.59 -2.30
CA SER A 64 -0.56 -8.04 -2.81
C SER A 64 -0.10 -6.79 -2.07
N SER A 65 -1.02 -6.05 -1.46
CA SER A 65 -0.74 -4.85 -0.67
C SER A 65 -0.25 -5.13 0.75
N GLU A 66 -0.40 -6.34 1.28
CA GLU A 66 -0.15 -6.64 2.69
C GLU A 66 1.28 -6.30 3.12
N ILE A 67 1.40 -5.49 4.17
CA ILE A 67 2.62 -5.29 4.94
C ILE A 67 2.31 -5.67 6.38
N GLU A 68 2.92 -6.75 6.86
CA GLU A 68 2.83 -7.17 8.25
C GLU A 68 3.93 -6.53 9.10
N TYR A 69 3.55 -5.94 10.23
CA TYR A 69 4.50 -5.38 11.19
C TYR A 69 3.89 -5.36 12.60
N TRP A 70 4.54 -6.05 13.55
CA TRP A 70 4.14 -6.10 14.97
C TRP A 70 2.64 -6.40 15.20
N GLY A 71 2.09 -7.36 14.47
CA GLY A 71 0.68 -7.75 14.60
C GLY A 71 -0.31 -6.80 13.92
N ALA A 72 0.16 -5.78 13.20
CA ALA A 72 -0.65 -4.96 12.31
C ALA A 72 -0.40 -5.34 10.85
N THR A 73 -1.45 -5.24 10.02
CA THR A 73 -1.39 -5.48 8.58
C THR A 73 -1.88 -4.25 7.82
N PHE A 74 -0.99 -3.64 7.03
CA PHE A 74 -1.29 -2.47 6.24
C PHE A 74 -1.55 -2.83 4.78
N HIS A 75 -2.46 -2.09 4.14
CA HIS A 75 -2.88 -2.34 2.76
C HIS A 75 -2.89 -1.05 1.92
N PHE A 76 -2.99 0.10 2.58
CA PHE A 76 -3.12 1.38 1.91
C PHE A 76 -2.01 2.35 2.30
N LEU A 77 -1.63 3.18 1.34
CA LEU A 77 -1.06 4.49 1.60
C LEU A 77 -2.20 5.52 1.70
N ARG A 78 -2.14 6.38 2.71
CA ARG A 78 -3.13 7.45 2.91
C ARG A 78 -2.56 8.78 2.43
N VAL A 79 -3.36 9.51 1.66
CA VAL A 79 -3.04 10.85 1.14
C VAL A 79 -3.96 11.83 1.84
N ASP A 80 -3.41 12.68 2.69
CA ASP A 80 -4.13 13.72 3.43
C ASP A 80 -3.95 15.10 2.75
#